data_AF-A0A5P9F0U5-F1
#
_entry.id   AF-A0A5P9F0U5-F1
#
_cell.length_a   1.000
_cell.length_b   1.000
_cell.length_c   1.000
_cell.angle_alpha   90.00
_cell.angle_beta   90.00
_cell.angle_gamma   90.00
#
_symmetry.space_group_name_H-M   'P 1'
#
loop_
_entity.id
_entity.type
_entity.pdbx_description
1 polymer ?
#
loop_
_entity_poly.entity_id
_entity_poly.type
_entity_poly.pdbx_seq_one_letter_code
_entity_poly.pdbx_strand_id
1 'polypeptide(L)'
;MLPSRPALLFNPKKTMSEITQKLTLEQSGVAGPSGPTGPQGATIHWGSGVPAAGLGNNGDQYLDYDNADLYGKSDNFWSRLRNLRGPQGAKGNKGDQGIQGIQGIQGEQGPGILAGNGIPIASLGRDGEHYVELNSLNKKLYRKTGGTWSVIGTLAGPKGDTGRGLSNMQVLADGTLRVSYTDGLKENAGPFPVEGLGRLVLSSINPGGGNAGYWAKVCTINMLSGISDACLMLSFVTGDQSALGSAIITVKVREGSDPDTLIGDSGVFIGSKHGEIFGDDAFKLISVGYGQPIELWVQKKQPFVSLHVYELAAALVSTKVTYNETLSWQISEPSAAYIKQSAGLVYGKNKRIYHEGQKPSPADIGAVKSGGTISVSGNSSGSASFDAEGNLSLSLTNSYANTAGSANNAISAGNADTLDGLHGWQFIRSDVDDAVNTHTWWQDGKETRWGNDADMRMMHNGSHGYLSLHTGNLYIRSGTTTKYLFDVSSGNFHADGHVYWQSSSVGSDPILKTNIRKINKPISRLKKLNGVLFDWKDTGRGSGGLMSPDIRKALPRTVYKSKLKKGGKRYDQADYNAVIGLLVEVCKDLDSRLKQQTIAFQQQEKVVKKLQRRVVSKAKH
;
A
#
# COMPACT_ATOMS: atom_id res chain seq x y z
N MET A 1 -55.69 -69.62 41.12
CA MET A 1 -54.39 -69.70 41.80
C MET A 1 -53.33 -69.97 40.75
N LEU A 2 -52.22 -69.22 40.80
CA LEU A 2 -51.17 -69.13 39.77
C LEU A 2 -50.78 -70.46 39.11
N PRO A 3 -50.71 -70.52 37.76
CA PRO A 3 -50.11 -71.65 37.07
C PRO A 3 -48.65 -71.39 36.70
N SER A 4 -47.91 -72.48 36.81
CA SER A 4 -46.57 -72.83 36.39
C SER A 4 -46.07 -72.31 35.03
N ARG A 5 -44.76 -71.98 35.02
CA ARG A 5 -43.89 -71.78 33.86
C ARG A 5 -43.97 -72.90 32.80
N PRO A 6 -43.73 -72.56 31.53
CA PRO A 6 -42.93 -73.41 30.65
C PRO A 6 -41.85 -72.65 29.86
N ALA A 7 -41.03 -73.45 29.18
CA ALA A 7 -39.70 -73.18 28.65
C ALA A 7 -39.63 -72.36 27.35
N LEU A 8 -38.42 -71.85 27.12
CA LEU A 8 -37.89 -71.17 25.94
C LEU A 8 -37.93 -72.02 24.66
N LEU A 9 -38.33 -71.40 23.55
CA LEU A 9 -37.85 -71.73 22.20
C LEU A 9 -37.87 -70.46 21.29
N PHE A 10 -36.68 -70.16 20.78
CA PHE A 10 -36.25 -69.29 19.67
C PHE A 10 -37.15 -69.42 18.41
N ASN A 11 -37.32 -68.50 17.44
CA ASN A 11 -36.75 -67.18 17.05
C ASN A 11 -37.59 -66.66 15.82
N PRO A 12 -37.12 -65.76 14.94
CA PRO A 12 -37.51 -64.35 14.77
C PRO A 12 -38.29 -64.03 13.47
N LYS A 13 -38.86 -62.82 13.37
CA LYS A 13 -38.64 -61.87 12.24
C LYS A 13 -39.53 -60.64 12.38
N LYS A 14 -38.86 -59.48 12.39
CA LYS A 14 -39.40 -58.11 12.41
C LYS A 14 -39.88 -57.78 10.99
N THR A 15 -41.18 -57.55 10.82
CA THR A 15 -41.79 -57.07 9.57
C THR A 15 -41.82 -55.54 9.55
N MET A 16 -41.34 -54.97 8.45
CA MET A 16 -41.45 -53.55 8.09
C MET A 16 -42.91 -53.22 7.73
N SER A 17 -43.41 -52.09 8.23
CA SER A 17 -44.65 -51.45 7.78
C SER A 17 -44.29 -50.09 7.20
N GLU A 18 -44.61 -49.88 5.92
CA GLU A 18 -44.65 -48.56 5.28
C GLU A 18 -45.66 -47.66 5.98
N ILE A 19 -45.32 -46.37 6.15
CA ILE A 19 -46.31 -45.29 6.35
C ILE A 19 -45.90 -44.12 5.47
N THR A 20 -46.76 -43.82 4.51
CA THR A 20 -46.78 -42.61 3.69
C THR A 20 -47.19 -41.40 4.53
N GLN A 21 -46.49 -40.27 4.43
CA GLN A 21 -47.04 -38.97 4.81
C GLN A 21 -46.77 -37.91 3.73
N LYS A 22 -47.86 -37.30 3.29
CA LYS A 22 -47.93 -36.12 2.42
C LYS A 22 -47.88 -34.90 3.34
N LEU A 23 -46.97 -33.95 3.11
CA LEU A 23 -46.99 -32.64 3.78
C LEU A 23 -47.03 -31.54 2.73
N THR A 24 -48.16 -30.83 2.69
CA THR A 24 -48.29 -29.49 2.12
C THR A 24 -48.42 -28.53 3.29
N LEU A 25 -47.65 -27.43 3.29
CA LEU A 25 -48.04 -26.15 3.89
C LEU A 25 -47.03 -25.06 3.49
N GLU A 26 -47.55 -24.05 2.81
CA GLU A 26 -47.00 -22.70 2.79
C GLU A 26 -46.98 -22.13 4.21
N GLN A 27 -45.95 -21.36 4.55
CA GLN A 27 -45.98 -20.07 5.26
C GLN A 27 -44.71 -19.86 6.11
N SER A 28 -44.15 -18.67 5.93
CA SER A 28 -42.92 -18.13 6.51
C SER A 28 -42.79 -18.34 8.03
N GLY A 29 -41.70 -18.98 8.46
CA GLY A 29 -41.29 -19.12 9.85
C GLY A 29 -39.99 -18.36 10.11
N VAL A 30 -40.07 -17.32 10.94
CA VAL A 30 -38.93 -16.55 11.45
C VAL A 30 -37.96 -17.50 12.18
N ALA A 31 -36.65 -17.33 11.96
CA ALA A 31 -35.61 -18.12 12.61
C ALA A 31 -35.78 -18.12 14.14
N GLY A 32 -35.82 -19.30 14.76
CA GLY A 32 -35.79 -19.42 16.22
C GLY A 32 -34.48 -18.85 16.78
N PRO A 33 -34.47 -18.29 18.01
CA PRO A 33 -33.24 -17.78 18.62
C PRO A 33 -32.21 -18.90 18.72
N SER A 34 -30.96 -18.61 18.32
CA SER A 34 -29.82 -19.52 18.51
C SER A 34 -29.78 -20.01 19.95
N GLY A 35 -29.65 -21.32 20.14
CA GLY A 35 -29.40 -21.89 21.47
C GLY A 35 -28.15 -21.28 22.10
N PRO A 36 -28.07 -21.16 23.44
CA PRO A 36 -26.90 -20.62 24.10
C PRO A 36 -25.65 -21.38 23.66
N THR A 37 -24.59 -20.65 23.30
CA THR A 37 -23.28 -21.21 23.01
C THR A 37 -22.88 -22.13 24.16
N GLY A 38 -22.67 -23.42 23.88
CA GLY A 38 -22.18 -24.37 24.87
C GLY A 38 -20.85 -23.87 25.47
N PRO A 39 -20.57 -24.14 26.76
CA PRO A 39 -19.31 -23.72 27.38
C PRO A 39 -18.13 -24.16 26.52
N GLN A 40 -17.17 -23.25 26.35
CA GLN A 40 -15.96 -23.48 25.56
C GLN A 40 -15.28 -24.78 26.02
N GLY A 41 -15.13 -25.73 25.09
CA GLY A 41 -14.49 -27.02 25.39
C GLY A 41 -13.03 -26.81 25.81
N ALA A 42 -12.57 -27.66 26.73
CA ALA A 42 -11.16 -27.71 27.12
C ALA A 42 -10.26 -27.86 25.90
N THR A 43 -9.27 -26.98 25.76
CA THR A 43 -8.33 -26.97 24.63
C THR A 43 -7.02 -27.65 25.05
N ILE A 44 -6.43 -28.43 24.15
CA ILE A 44 -5.09 -29.01 24.35
C ILE A 44 -4.08 -28.14 23.61
N HIS A 45 -3.17 -27.53 24.38
CA HIS A 45 -2.01 -26.79 23.89
C HIS A 45 -0.80 -27.73 23.75
N TRP A 46 0.23 -27.34 23.01
CA TRP A 46 1.49 -28.09 22.92
C TRP A 46 2.69 -27.16 22.76
N GLY A 47 3.84 -27.55 23.30
CA GLY A 47 5.06 -26.74 23.27
C GLY A 47 6.26 -27.48 23.86
N SER A 48 7.41 -26.80 23.87
CA SER A 48 8.66 -27.29 24.45
C SER A 48 8.79 -26.79 25.89
N GLY A 49 9.01 -27.68 26.85
CA GLY A 49 9.18 -27.34 28.26
C GLY A 49 7.88 -27.03 29.02
N VAL A 50 8.01 -26.70 30.32
CA VAL A 50 6.90 -26.43 31.24
C VAL A 50 6.07 -25.22 30.74
N PRO A 51 4.73 -25.32 30.65
CA PRO A 51 3.90 -24.24 30.14
C PRO A 51 3.97 -22.98 31.00
N ALA A 52 4.00 -21.82 30.35
CA ALA A 52 3.94 -20.52 31.02
C ALA A 52 2.59 -20.32 31.73
N ALA A 53 2.61 -19.71 32.93
CA ALA A 53 1.41 -19.49 33.75
C ALA A 53 0.28 -18.72 33.02
N GLY A 54 0.63 -17.84 32.08
CA GLY A 54 -0.33 -17.06 31.27
C GLY A 54 -0.99 -17.82 30.12
N LEU A 55 -0.55 -19.05 29.78
CA LEU A 55 -1.08 -19.81 28.66
C LEU A 55 -2.37 -20.54 29.04
N GLY A 56 -3.43 -20.42 28.22
CA GLY A 56 -4.68 -21.19 28.35
C GLY A 56 -5.58 -20.81 29.53
N ASN A 57 -6.77 -21.39 29.56
CA ASN A 57 -7.78 -21.23 30.61
C ASN A 57 -7.76 -22.42 31.58
N ASN A 58 -8.33 -22.28 32.78
CA ASN A 58 -8.53 -23.41 33.69
C ASN A 58 -9.39 -24.49 33.01
N GLY A 59 -8.95 -25.75 33.07
CA GLY A 59 -9.53 -26.88 32.35
C GLY A 59 -8.77 -27.26 31.07
N ASP A 60 -7.87 -26.41 30.58
CA ASP A 60 -7.01 -26.73 29.44
C ASP A 60 -5.91 -27.73 29.81
N GLN A 61 -5.44 -28.46 28.79
CA GLN A 61 -4.29 -29.34 28.90
C GLN A 61 -3.13 -28.80 28.06
N TYR A 62 -1.90 -29.18 28.40
CA TYR A 62 -0.71 -28.84 27.64
C TYR A 62 0.20 -30.06 27.50
N LEU A 63 0.61 -30.37 26.28
CA LEU A 63 1.58 -31.43 25.99
C LEU A 63 2.97 -30.83 25.79
N ASP A 64 3.89 -31.11 26.71
CA ASP A 64 5.31 -30.88 26.51
C ASP A 64 5.86 -31.97 25.58
N TYR A 65 6.13 -31.64 24.33
CA TYR A 65 6.54 -32.66 23.35
C TYR A 65 7.98 -33.14 23.53
N ASP A 66 8.83 -32.42 24.30
CA ASP A 66 10.23 -32.80 24.47
C ASP A 66 10.33 -34.06 25.33
N ASN A 67 9.60 -34.07 26.45
CA ASN A 67 9.58 -35.16 27.41
C ASN A 67 8.27 -35.96 27.38
N ALA A 68 7.27 -35.54 26.59
CA ALA A 68 5.92 -36.11 26.51
C ALA A 68 5.10 -35.95 27.81
N ASP A 69 5.38 -34.96 28.64
CA ASP A 69 4.58 -34.67 29.83
C ASP A 69 3.28 -33.93 29.48
N LEU A 70 2.17 -34.46 29.97
CA LEU A 70 0.87 -33.83 29.91
C LEU A 70 0.63 -33.04 31.20
N TYR A 71 0.31 -31.77 31.06
CA TYR A 71 -0.05 -30.84 32.13
C TYR A 71 -1.54 -30.49 32.06
N GLY A 72 -2.15 -30.16 33.20
CA GLY A 72 -3.51 -29.65 33.32
C GLY A 72 -3.54 -28.35 34.11
N LYS A 73 -4.34 -27.37 33.65
CA LYS A 73 -4.45 -26.06 34.29
C LYS A 73 -5.64 -26.02 35.25
N SER A 74 -5.39 -25.69 36.52
CA SER A 74 -6.41 -25.45 37.54
C SER A 74 -5.98 -24.29 38.44
N ASP A 75 -6.91 -23.43 38.86
CA ASP A 75 -6.64 -22.25 39.69
C ASP A 75 -5.53 -21.32 39.14
N ASN A 76 -5.42 -21.25 37.81
CA ASN A 76 -4.39 -20.55 37.05
C ASN A 76 -2.96 -21.12 37.19
N PHE A 77 -2.82 -22.31 37.75
CA PHE A 77 -1.55 -23.03 37.83
C PHE A 77 -1.54 -24.26 36.93
N TRP A 78 -0.41 -24.48 36.26
CA TRP A 78 -0.16 -25.70 35.51
C TRP A 78 0.43 -26.76 36.43
N SER A 79 -0.20 -27.93 36.46
CA SER A 79 0.27 -29.10 37.20
C SER A 79 0.50 -30.27 36.25
N ARG A 80 1.59 -31.02 36.46
CA ARG A 80 1.91 -32.20 35.64
C ARG A 80 0.93 -33.33 35.97
N LEU A 81 0.19 -33.81 34.99
CA LEU A 81 -0.77 -34.90 35.13
C LEU A 81 -0.11 -36.27 34.96
N ARG A 82 0.65 -36.47 33.88
CA ARG A 82 1.34 -37.75 33.56
C ARG A 82 2.37 -37.57 32.45
N ASN A 83 3.29 -38.53 32.31
CA ASN A 83 4.10 -38.69 31.10
C ASN A 83 3.39 -39.62 30.11
N LEU A 84 3.36 -39.26 28.83
CA LEU A 84 2.75 -40.05 27.74
C LEU A 84 3.75 -40.97 27.04
N ARG A 85 5.05 -40.89 27.37
CA ARG A 85 6.06 -41.86 26.94
C ARG A 85 6.03 -43.02 27.93
N GLY A 86 5.58 -44.18 27.47
CA GLY A 86 5.77 -45.44 28.22
C GLY A 86 7.26 -45.72 28.42
N PRO A 87 7.65 -46.66 29.31
CA PRO A 87 9.04 -47.08 29.42
C PRO A 87 9.56 -47.44 28.02
N GLN A 88 10.68 -46.84 27.62
CA GLN A 88 11.29 -47.07 26.32
C GLN A 88 11.60 -48.56 26.17
N GLY A 89 10.93 -49.23 25.22
CA GLY A 89 11.24 -50.60 24.86
C GLY A 89 12.71 -50.69 24.44
N ALA A 90 13.41 -51.72 24.92
CA ALA A 90 14.82 -51.92 24.59
C ALA A 90 15.01 -51.92 23.05
N LYS A 91 16.01 -51.17 22.58
CA LYS A 91 16.41 -51.08 21.18
C LYS A 91 16.76 -52.47 20.66
N GLY A 92 16.04 -52.97 19.66
CA GLY A 92 16.30 -54.27 19.06
C GLY A 92 17.66 -54.30 18.37
N ASN A 93 18.56 -55.18 18.81
CA ASN A 93 19.74 -55.54 18.05
C ASN A 93 19.33 -56.45 16.88
N LYS A 94 19.99 -56.28 15.73
CA LYS A 94 19.93 -57.19 14.58
C LYS A 94 20.35 -58.60 15.06
N GLY A 95 19.45 -59.58 14.93
CA GLY A 95 19.67 -60.92 15.46
C GLY A 95 20.47 -61.80 14.51
N ASP A 96 21.61 -62.31 14.98
CA ASP A 96 22.05 -63.66 14.65
C ASP A 96 21.34 -64.64 15.59
N GLN A 97 20.96 -65.80 15.04
CA GLN A 97 20.09 -66.79 15.68
C GLN A 97 20.81 -67.51 16.84
N GLY A 98 20.30 -67.35 18.06
CA GLY A 98 20.77 -68.06 19.26
C GLY A 98 20.17 -69.47 19.39
N ILE A 99 20.98 -70.38 19.91
CA ILE A 99 20.67 -71.79 20.21
C ILE A 99 19.42 -71.98 21.09
N GLN A 100 18.63 -72.99 20.73
CA GLN A 100 17.34 -73.36 21.30
C GLN A 100 17.50 -74.05 22.67
N GLY A 101 16.72 -73.61 23.66
CA GLY A 101 16.57 -74.31 24.95
C GLY A 101 15.91 -75.68 24.80
N ILE A 102 16.16 -76.56 25.77
CA ILE A 102 15.78 -77.99 25.77
C ILE A 102 14.38 -78.27 25.21
N GLN A 103 14.36 -79.21 24.26
CA GLN A 103 13.22 -79.65 23.48
C GLN A 103 12.20 -80.37 24.37
N GLY A 104 10.97 -79.83 24.46
CA GLY A 104 9.82 -80.62 24.84
C GLY A 104 9.62 -81.74 23.82
N ILE A 105 9.27 -82.95 24.28
CA ILE A 105 9.01 -84.10 23.40
C ILE A 105 8.08 -83.69 22.25
N GLN A 106 8.56 -83.88 21.03
CA GLN A 106 7.79 -83.62 19.82
C GLN A 106 6.69 -84.68 19.73
N GLY A 107 5.43 -84.25 19.69
CA GLY A 107 4.32 -85.13 19.29
C GLY A 107 4.56 -85.61 17.85
N GLU A 108 4.21 -86.86 17.55
CA GLU A 108 4.34 -87.41 16.20
C GLU A 108 3.69 -86.47 15.17
N GLN A 109 4.46 -86.12 14.13
CA GLN A 109 3.96 -85.30 13.03
C GLN A 109 2.84 -86.06 12.32
N GLY A 110 1.61 -85.54 12.40
CA GLY A 110 0.47 -86.07 11.65
C GLY A 110 0.71 -86.00 10.13
N PRO A 111 0.03 -86.85 9.35
CA PRO A 111 0.26 -86.97 7.90
C PRO A 111 0.02 -85.64 7.15
N GLY A 112 0.97 -85.25 6.30
CA GLY A 112 0.95 -84.02 5.52
C GLY A 112 0.26 -84.12 4.15
N ILE A 113 0.13 -82.98 3.46
CA ILE A 113 -0.36 -82.88 2.07
C ILE A 113 0.82 -82.56 1.14
N LEU A 114 1.06 -83.42 0.16
CA LEU A 114 2.03 -83.26 -0.92
C LEU A 114 1.34 -82.66 -2.18
N ALA A 115 2.09 -81.99 -3.06
CA ALA A 115 1.55 -81.48 -4.32
C ALA A 115 2.58 -81.55 -5.46
N GLY A 116 2.12 -81.83 -6.68
CA GLY A 116 2.97 -81.87 -7.85
C GLY A 116 2.19 -82.05 -9.15
N ASN A 117 2.90 -82.09 -10.28
CA ASN A 117 2.31 -82.30 -11.60
C ASN A 117 2.35 -83.79 -11.96
N GLY A 118 1.19 -84.37 -12.27
CA GLY A 118 1.00 -85.77 -12.65
C GLY A 118 0.53 -86.68 -11.50
N ILE A 119 0.19 -87.92 -11.83
CA ILE A 119 -0.27 -88.93 -10.88
C ILE A 119 0.89 -89.31 -9.93
N PRO A 120 0.69 -89.33 -8.59
CA PRO A 120 1.76 -89.63 -7.65
C PRO A 120 2.25 -91.07 -7.79
N ILE A 121 3.57 -91.25 -7.86
CA ILE A 121 4.22 -92.57 -7.91
C ILE A 121 4.19 -93.24 -6.54
N ALA A 122 4.14 -94.58 -6.52
CA ALA A 122 3.99 -95.36 -5.28
C ALA A 122 5.12 -95.17 -4.26
N SER A 123 6.32 -94.77 -4.70
CA SER A 123 7.45 -94.48 -3.79
C SER A 123 7.37 -93.10 -3.11
N LEU A 124 6.47 -92.22 -3.56
CA LEU A 124 6.30 -90.87 -3.00
C LEU A 124 5.38 -90.89 -1.77
N GLY A 125 5.79 -90.25 -0.67
CA GLY A 125 5.01 -90.09 0.57
C GLY A 125 4.84 -91.34 1.44
N ARG A 126 4.24 -91.18 2.62
CA ARG A 126 3.91 -92.25 3.60
C ARG A 126 2.41 -92.54 3.60
N ASP A 127 2.02 -93.71 4.11
CA ASP A 127 0.60 -94.05 4.27
C ASP A 127 -0.10 -93.09 5.23
N GLY A 128 -1.30 -92.65 4.86
CA GLY A 128 -2.06 -91.62 5.56
C GLY A 128 -1.91 -90.22 4.98
N GLU A 129 -0.88 -89.95 4.18
CA GLU A 129 -0.67 -88.65 3.52
C GLU A 129 -1.62 -88.43 2.34
N HIS A 130 -1.81 -87.15 2.01
CA HIS A 130 -2.61 -86.73 0.87
C HIS A 130 -1.73 -86.13 -0.22
N TYR A 131 -2.16 -86.21 -1.48
CA TYR A 131 -1.46 -85.62 -2.61
C TYR A 131 -2.42 -84.86 -3.53
N VAL A 132 -2.05 -83.64 -3.95
CA VAL A 132 -2.81 -82.82 -4.91
C VAL A 132 -2.11 -82.80 -6.27
N GLU A 133 -2.82 -83.26 -7.30
CA GLU A 133 -2.34 -83.21 -8.69
C GLU A 133 -2.65 -81.83 -9.30
N LEU A 134 -1.62 -80.99 -9.39
CA LEU A 134 -1.72 -79.57 -9.75
C LEU A 134 -2.06 -79.33 -11.23
N ASN A 135 -1.68 -80.25 -12.12
CA ASN A 135 -1.97 -80.17 -13.56
C ASN A 135 -3.30 -80.83 -13.95
N SER A 136 -4.04 -81.43 -13.02
CA SER A 136 -5.39 -81.94 -13.28
C SER A 136 -6.41 -80.80 -13.35
N LEU A 137 -7.36 -80.87 -14.30
CA LEU A 137 -8.37 -79.83 -14.53
C LEU A 137 -9.16 -79.48 -13.25
N ASN A 138 -9.47 -80.50 -12.44
CA ASN A 138 -10.25 -80.37 -11.19
C ASN A 138 -9.41 -80.53 -9.91
N LYS A 139 -8.07 -80.56 -10.03
CA LYS A 139 -7.12 -80.74 -8.91
C LYS A 139 -7.50 -81.94 -8.04
N LYS A 140 -7.32 -83.14 -8.60
CA LYS A 140 -7.64 -84.42 -7.92
C LYS A 140 -6.81 -84.56 -6.64
N LEU A 141 -7.48 -84.96 -5.56
CA LEU A 141 -6.91 -85.25 -4.26
C LEU A 141 -6.79 -86.77 -4.09
N TYR A 142 -5.58 -87.23 -3.80
CA TYR A 142 -5.25 -88.63 -3.56
C TYR A 142 -4.93 -88.84 -2.08
N ARG A 143 -5.18 -90.05 -1.57
CA ARG A 143 -4.75 -90.51 -0.25
C ARG A 143 -3.97 -91.81 -0.38
N LYS A 144 -2.85 -91.90 0.33
CA LYS A 144 -2.03 -93.11 0.34
C LYS A 144 -2.50 -94.08 1.42
N THR A 145 -2.72 -95.34 1.07
CA THR A 145 -3.10 -96.39 2.02
C THR A 145 -2.57 -97.73 1.52
N GLY A 146 -1.86 -98.47 2.37
CA GLY A 146 -1.22 -99.75 2.01
C GLY A 146 -0.17 -99.60 0.92
N GLY A 147 0.62 -98.52 0.93
CA GLY A 147 1.66 -98.23 -0.07
C GLY A 147 1.15 -97.72 -1.42
N THR A 148 -0.16 -97.60 -1.61
CA THR A 148 -0.78 -97.25 -2.90
C THR A 148 -1.57 -95.96 -2.83
N TRP A 149 -1.53 -95.13 -3.87
CA TRP A 149 -2.30 -93.89 -3.96
C TRP A 149 -3.67 -94.11 -4.59
N SER A 150 -4.73 -93.66 -3.92
CA SER A 150 -6.12 -93.75 -4.40
C SER A 150 -6.78 -92.37 -4.42
N VAL A 151 -7.61 -92.07 -5.42
CA VAL A 151 -8.31 -90.78 -5.52
C VAL A 151 -9.43 -90.75 -4.48
N ILE A 152 -9.47 -89.68 -3.67
CA ILE A 152 -10.50 -89.48 -2.64
C ILE A 152 -11.42 -88.28 -2.91
N GLY A 153 -11.09 -87.42 -3.89
CA GLY A 153 -11.95 -86.30 -4.25
C GLY A 153 -11.29 -85.30 -5.22
N THR A 154 -11.95 -84.16 -5.42
CA THR A 154 -11.44 -83.01 -6.19
C THR A 154 -11.53 -81.73 -5.35
N LEU A 155 -10.56 -80.84 -5.51
CA LEU A 155 -10.56 -79.53 -4.83
C LEU A 155 -11.38 -78.47 -5.60
N ALA A 156 -11.76 -78.74 -6.85
CA ALA A 156 -12.83 -78.01 -7.53
C ALA A 156 -14.19 -78.60 -7.12
N GLY A 157 -15.01 -77.82 -6.40
CA GLY A 157 -16.40 -78.16 -6.12
C GLY A 157 -17.29 -78.04 -7.37
N PRO A 158 -18.47 -78.65 -7.41
CA PRO A 158 -19.41 -78.44 -8.51
C PRO A 158 -19.82 -76.96 -8.59
N LYS A 159 -19.97 -76.46 -9.82
CA LYS A 159 -20.53 -75.14 -10.12
C LYS A 159 -21.88 -75.02 -9.39
N GLY A 160 -22.02 -74.05 -8.48
CA GLY A 160 -23.30 -73.79 -7.83
C GLY A 160 -24.38 -73.40 -8.86
N ASP A 161 -25.60 -73.92 -8.69
CA ASP A 161 -26.71 -73.85 -9.66
C ASP A 161 -27.14 -72.43 -10.09
N THR A 162 -26.62 -71.39 -9.44
CA THR A 162 -26.91 -69.98 -9.77
C THR A 162 -25.91 -69.36 -10.76
N GLY A 163 -24.89 -70.10 -11.22
CA GLY A 163 -23.84 -69.56 -12.10
C GLY A 163 -22.93 -68.52 -11.45
N ARG A 164 -23.02 -68.35 -10.12
CA ARG A 164 -22.20 -67.44 -9.31
C ARG A 164 -21.19 -68.26 -8.53
N GLY A 165 -19.90 -67.95 -8.68
CA GLY A 165 -18.85 -68.69 -7.98
C GLY A 165 -17.44 -68.30 -8.39
N LEU A 166 -16.46 -68.93 -7.74
CA LEU A 166 -15.04 -68.82 -8.08
C LEU A 166 -14.81 -69.42 -9.47
N SER A 167 -14.31 -68.61 -10.41
CA SER A 167 -14.10 -69.01 -11.80
C SER A 167 -12.66 -69.46 -12.08
N ASN A 168 -11.67 -68.91 -11.38
CA ASN A 168 -10.27 -69.31 -11.51
C ASN A 168 -9.49 -68.98 -10.22
N MET A 169 -8.49 -69.80 -9.90
CA MET A 169 -7.54 -69.52 -8.82
C MET A 169 -6.14 -69.90 -9.29
N GLN A 170 -5.26 -68.91 -9.41
CA GLN A 170 -3.88 -69.09 -9.88
C GLN A 170 -2.89 -68.38 -8.95
N VAL A 171 -1.77 -69.03 -8.67
CA VAL A 171 -0.62 -68.37 -8.03
C VAL A 171 0.26 -67.82 -9.15
N LEU A 172 0.49 -66.52 -9.16
CA LEU A 172 1.36 -65.85 -10.13
C LEU A 172 2.83 -66.13 -9.82
N ALA A 173 3.70 -65.89 -10.81
CA ALA A 173 5.14 -66.16 -10.69
C ALA A 173 5.84 -65.37 -9.56
N ASP A 174 5.19 -64.33 -9.03
CA ASP A 174 5.64 -63.52 -7.89
C ASP A 174 5.13 -64.05 -6.52
N GLY A 175 4.41 -65.17 -6.51
CA GLY A 175 3.86 -65.79 -5.29
C GLY A 175 2.48 -65.27 -4.89
N THR A 176 1.88 -64.34 -5.63
CA THR A 176 0.57 -63.78 -5.33
C THR A 176 -0.55 -64.73 -5.74
N LEU A 177 -1.48 -65.05 -4.82
CA LEU A 177 -2.68 -65.83 -5.14
C LEU A 177 -3.74 -64.91 -5.78
N ARG A 178 -4.06 -65.13 -7.05
CA ARG A 178 -5.16 -64.48 -7.75
C ARG A 178 -6.38 -65.38 -7.75
N VAL A 179 -7.51 -64.85 -7.26
CA VAL A 179 -8.81 -65.53 -7.24
C VAL A 179 -9.79 -64.71 -8.06
N SER A 180 -10.40 -65.33 -9.07
CA SER A 180 -11.42 -64.74 -9.94
C SER A 180 -12.80 -65.31 -9.60
N TYR A 181 -13.85 -64.50 -9.71
CA TYR A 181 -15.25 -64.93 -9.56
C TYR A 181 -16.10 -64.42 -10.72
N THR A 182 -17.22 -65.08 -11.00
CA THR A 182 -18.22 -64.66 -12.00
C THR A 182 -19.59 -64.50 -11.35
N ASP A 183 -20.36 -63.49 -11.79
CA ASP A 183 -21.72 -63.20 -11.33
C ASP A 183 -22.82 -63.84 -12.19
N GLY A 184 -22.41 -64.58 -13.23
CA GLY A 184 -23.28 -65.33 -14.14
C GLY A 184 -23.88 -64.51 -15.29
N LEU A 185 -23.54 -63.22 -15.48
CA LEU A 185 -24.13 -62.40 -16.56
C LEU A 185 -23.12 -61.69 -17.48
N LYS A 186 -21.83 -61.58 -17.14
CA LYS A 186 -20.77 -61.15 -18.07
C LYS A 186 -19.42 -61.83 -17.73
N GLU A 187 -18.67 -62.26 -18.74
CA GLU A 187 -17.40 -62.98 -18.56
C GLU A 187 -16.21 -62.12 -18.12
N ASN A 188 -16.34 -60.80 -17.96
CA ASN A 188 -15.24 -59.94 -17.51
C ASN A 188 -15.72 -58.79 -16.61
N ALA A 189 -16.12 -59.11 -15.39
CA ALA A 189 -16.16 -58.12 -14.31
C ALA A 189 -14.81 -58.14 -13.58
N GLY A 190 -14.12 -57.00 -13.58
CA GLY A 190 -12.88 -56.79 -12.83
C GLY A 190 -13.06 -57.00 -11.32
N PRO A 191 -11.95 -57.01 -10.55
CA PRO A 191 -11.97 -57.36 -9.13
C PRO A 191 -12.86 -56.40 -8.33
N PHE A 192 -13.66 -56.99 -7.42
CA PHE A 192 -14.51 -56.43 -6.36
C PHE A 192 -14.70 -54.90 -6.28
N PRO A 193 -15.95 -54.40 -6.14
CA PRO A 193 -16.14 -53.15 -5.44
C PRO A 193 -15.75 -53.40 -3.98
N VAL A 194 -14.58 -52.90 -3.58
CA VAL A 194 -14.21 -52.80 -2.18
C VAL A 194 -15.20 -51.80 -1.57
N GLU A 195 -15.95 -52.20 -0.54
CA GLU A 195 -16.73 -51.24 0.24
C GLU A 195 -15.79 -50.10 0.66
N GLY A 196 -16.00 -48.92 0.06
CA GLY A 196 -15.19 -47.72 0.32
C GLY A 196 -14.55 -47.05 -0.91
N LEU A 197 -14.51 -47.63 -2.12
CA LEU A 197 -13.93 -47.00 -3.31
C LEU A 197 -14.78 -47.24 -4.57
N GLY A 198 -14.98 -46.21 -5.40
CA GLY A 198 -15.98 -46.18 -6.49
C GLY A 198 -15.81 -47.19 -7.63
N ARG A 199 -16.83 -47.29 -8.49
CA ARG A 199 -16.91 -48.23 -9.63
C ARG A 199 -15.93 -47.83 -10.73
N LEU A 200 -15.03 -48.72 -11.16
CA LEU A 200 -14.21 -48.49 -12.35
C LEU A 200 -15.09 -48.41 -13.60
N VAL A 201 -15.09 -47.25 -14.28
CA VAL A 201 -15.93 -46.98 -15.46
C VAL A 201 -15.14 -46.78 -16.75
N LEU A 202 -13.86 -46.45 -16.64
CA LEU A 202 -12.95 -46.31 -17.78
C LEU A 202 -11.56 -46.79 -17.37
N SER A 203 -10.94 -47.61 -18.22
CA SER A 203 -9.55 -48.03 -18.04
C SER A 203 -8.88 -48.06 -19.39
N SER A 204 -8.08 -47.05 -19.69
CA SER A 204 -7.37 -46.95 -20.96
C SER A 204 -5.87 -46.94 -20.72
N ILE A 205 -5.17 -47.83 -21.41
CA ILE A 205 -3.73 -47.67 -21.63
C ILE A 205 -3.59 -46.62 -22.72
N ASN A 206 -2.74 -45.61 -22.51
CA ASN A 206 -2.55 -44.53 -23.44
C ASN A 206 -1.64 -45.02 -24.60
N PRO A 207 -2.09 -45.01 -25.87
CA PRO A 207 -1.24 -45.36 -27.00
C PRO A 207 -0.15 -44.31 -27.31
N GLY A 208 -0.16 -43.13 -26.67
CA GLY A 208 0.75 -42.02 -26.96
C GLY A 208 1.39 -41.40 -25.71
N GLY A 209 2.17 -42.18 -24.97
CA GLY A 209 2.82 -41.82 -23.70
C GLY A 209 3.87 -40.69 -23.73
N GLY A 210 3.92 -39.84 -24.76
CA GLY A 210 4.97 -38.83 -24.91
C GLY A 210 4.52 -37.36 -24.85
N ASN A 211 3.30 -37.03 -25.25
CA ASN A 211 2.97 -35.63 -25.49
C ASN A 211 2.09 -35.05 -24.38
N ALA A 212 2.26 -33.79 -24.02
CA ALA A 212 1.31 -33.02 -23.20
C ALA A 212 0.25 -32.34 -24.10
N GLY A 213 -0.86 -31.89 -23.52
CA GLY A 213 -1.85 -31.01 -24.19
C GLY A 213 -2.94 -31.70 -25.02
N TYR A 214 -2.95 -33.02 -25.17
CA TYR A 214 -4.01 -33.70 -25.97
C TYR A 214 -5.26 -33.90 -25.15
N TRP A 215 -6.38 -33.95 -25.85
CA TRP A 215 -7.72 -34.14 -25.32
C TRP A 215 -8.25 -35.53 -25.64
N ALA A 216 -9.02 -36.12 -24.72
CA ALA A 216 -9.78 -37.33 -24.97
C ALA A 216 -11.17 -37.24 -24.35
N LYS A 217 -12.14 -37.84 -25.03
CA LYS A 217 -13.54 -37.90 -24.59
C LYS A 217 -13.71 -39.01 -23.56
N VAL A 218 -14.16 -38.66 -22.35
CA VAL A 218 -14.33 -39.59 -21.22
C VAL A 218 -15.70 -40.26 -21.26
N CYS A 219 -16.76 -39.45 -21.39
CA CYS A 219 -18.12 -39.96 -21.43
C CYS A 219 -19.06 -39.03 -22.21
N THR A 220 -20.23 -39.57 -22.54
CA THR A 220 -21.36 -38.85 -23.12
C THR A 220 -22.54 -38.92 -22.15
N ILE A 221 -23.09 -37.77 -21.81
CA ILE A 221 -24.27 -37.60 -20.96
C ILE A 221 -25.45 -37.30 -21.89
N ASN A 222 -26.37 -38.25 -22.01
CA ASN A 222 -27.56 -38.13 -22.84
C ASN A 222 -28.73 -37.64 -21.99
N MET A 223 -29.32 -36.53 -22.40
CA MET A 223 -30.50 -35.95 -21.79
C MET A 223 -31.74 -36.56 -22.44
N LEU A 224 -32.63 -37.18 -21.66
CA LEU A 224 -33.75 -37.97 -22.20
C LEU A 224 -35.10 -37.21 -22.17
N SER A 225 -35.18 -36.06 -21.48
CA SER A 225 -36.40 -35.25 -21.37
C SER A 225 -36.12 -33.77 -21.04
N GLY A 226 -37.11 -32.89 -21.17
CA GLY A 226 -36.95 -31.43 -20.99
C GLY A 226 -36.63 -30.91 -19.59
N ILE A 227 -36.62 -31.76 -18.55
CA ILE A 227 -36.03 -31.46 -17.24
C ILE A 227 -35.10 -32.62 -16.89
N SER A 228 -33.82 -32.46 -17.20
CA SER A 228 -32.79 -33.47 -17.02
C SER A 228 -31.66 -32.90 -16.16
N ASP A 229 -31.32 -33.63 -15.09
CA ASP A 229 -30.27 -33.28 -14.14
C ASP A 229 -29.29 -34.45 -14.00
N ALA A 230 -28.00 -34.17 -14.12
CA ALA A 230 -26.94 -35.13 -13.84
C ALA A 230 -25.90 -34.50 -12.92
N CYS A 231 -25.59 -35.20 -11.82
CA CYS A 231 -24.45 -34.90 -10.97
C CYS A 231 -23.57 -36.14 -10.85
N LEU A 232 -22.31 -36.04 -11.27
CA LEU A 232 -21.33 -37.12 -11.20
C LEU A 232 -20.16 -36.72 -10.32
N MET A 233 -19.66 -37.66 -9.53
CA MET A 233 -18.37 -37.55 -8.86
C MET A 233 -17.42 -38.60 -9.43
N LEU A 234 -16.36 -38.15 -10.08
CA LEU A 234 -15.43 -39.00 -10.80
C LEU A 234 -14.01 -38.85 -10.22
N SER A 235 -13.34 -39.97 -10.00
CA SER A 235 -11.93 -40.03 -9.61
C SER A 235 -11.09 -40.51 -10.78
N PHE A 236 -10.22 -39.64 -11.28
CA PHE A 236 -9.22 -39.93 -12.30
C PHE A 236 -7.93 -40.33 -11.60
N VAL A 237 -7.34 -41.44 -12.02
CA VAL A 237 -6.08 -41.97 -11.49
C VAL A 237 -5.20 -42.33 -12.68
N THR A 238 -4.00 -41.76 -12.74
CA THR A 238 -3.04 -42.06 -13.80
C THR A 238 -1.93 -42.98 -13.29
N GLY A 239 -1.39 -43.80 -14.18
CA GLY A 239 -0.22 -44.64 -13.89
C GLY A 239 1.01 -44.20 -14.68
N ASP A 240 2.14 -44.03 -13.98
CA ASP A 240 3.51 -43.97 -14.52
C ASP A 240 4.56 -44.33 -13.42
N GLN A 241 5.79 -44.68 -13.81
CA GLN A 241 6.93 -44.97 -12.94
C GLN A 241 7.56 -43.71 -12.30
N SER A 242 7.30 -42.51 -12.84
CA SER A 242 7.95 -41.26 -12.41
C SER A 242 7.01 -40.12 -12.00
N ALA A 243 5.70 -40.19 -12.33
CA ALA A 243 4.70 -39.21 -11.90
C ALA A 243 3.34 -39.89 -11.65
N LEU A 244 2.91 -39.92 -10.38
CA LEU A 244 1.56 -40.34 -10.00
C LEU A 244 0.67 -39.12 -9.83
N GLY A 245 -0.48 -39.15 -10.49
CA GLY A 245 -1.45 -38.07 -10.41
C GLY A 245 -2.87 -38.60 -10.27
N SER A 246 -3.68 -37.84 -9.56
CA SER A 246 -5.09 -38.12 -9.40
C SER A 246 -5.89 -36.83 -9.39
N ALA A 247 -7.15 -36.90 -9.80
CA ALA A 247 -8.07 -35.79 -9.70
C ALA A 247 -9.47 -36.29 -9.33
N ILE A 248 -10.12 -35.64 -8.38
CA ILE A 248 -11.54 -35.84 -8.11
C ILE A 248 -12.28 -34.64 -8.66
N ILE A 249 -13.22 -34.90 -9.56
CA ILE A 249 -14.09 -33.87 -10.14
C ILE A 249 -15.55 -34.13 -9.80
N THR A 250 -16.30 -33.04 -9.66
CA THR A 250 -17.75 -33.06 -9.68
C THR A 250 -18.23 -32.45 -10.99
N VAL A 251 -19.03 -33.19 -11.73
CA VAL A 251 -19.65 -32.74 -12.99
C VAL A 251 -21.11 -32.51 -12.69
N LYS A 252 -21.56 -31.25 -12.76
CA LYS A 252 -22.96 -30.89 -12.59
C LYS A 252 -23.49 -30.40 -13.92
N VAL A 253 -24.61 -30.97 -14.34
CA VAL A 253 -25.27 -30.62 -15.59
C VAL A 253 -26.76 -30.54 -15.32
N ARG A 254 -27.36 -29.43 -15.72
CA ARG A 254 -28.79 -29.20 -15.67
C ARG A 254 -29.22 -28.56 -16.98
N GLU A 255 -30.17 -29.20 -17.65
CA GLU A 255 -30.91 -28.56 -18.74
C GLU A 255 -32.11 -27.79 -18.17
N GLY A 256 -32.25 -26.52 -18.57
CA GLY A 256 -33.34 -25.65 -18.19
C GLY A 256 -34.43 -25.56 -19.25
N SER A 257 -35.35 -24.61 -19.07
CA SER A 257 -36.40 -24.29 -20.07
C SER A 257 -35.90 -23.39 -21.20
N ASP A 258 -34.71 -22.78 -21.07
CA ASP A 258 -34.14 -21.92 -22.10
C ASP A 258 -33.32 -22.73 -23.11
N PRO A 259 -33.64 -22.66 -24.42
CA PRO A 259 -32.97 -23.42 -25.48
C PRO A 259 -31.53 -22.96 -25.75
N ASP A 260 -31.09 -21.86 -25.13
CA ASP A 260 -29.85 -21.17 -25.50
C ASP A 260 -28.73 -21.24 -24.44
N THR A 261 -28.93 -21.88 -23.28
CA THR A 261 -27.84 -22.06 -22.30
C THR A 261 -27.99 -23.31 -21.42
N LEU A 262 -26.87 -24.00 -21.16
CA LEU A 262 -26.76 -24.78 -19.92
C LEU A 262 -26.91 -23.80 -18.75
N ILE A 263 -27.84 -24.06 -17.82
CA ILE A 263 -28.10 -23.17 -16.67
C ILE A 263 -26.76 -22.85 -15.97
N GLY A 264 -26.60 -21.62 -15.48
CA GLY A 264 -25.34 -21.09 -14.92
C GLY A 264 -24.64 -21.96 -13.86
N ASP A 265 -25.36 -22.88 -13.22
CA ASP A 265 -24.85 -23.85 -12.25
C ASP A 265 -24.20 -25.11 -12.88
N SER A 266 -24.29 -25.30 -14.20
CA SER A 266 -23.66 -26.41 -14.90
C SER A 266 -22.17 -26.14 -15.12
N GLY A 267 -21.34 -27.13 -14.79
CA GLY A 267 -19.89 -27.01 -14.88
C GLY A 267 -19.14 -28.23 -14.39
N VAL A 268 -17.82 -28.19 -14.55
CA VAL A 268 -16.88 -29.16 -13.97
C VAL A 268 -16.12 -28.47 -12.85
N PHE A 269 -16.19 -29.06 -11.66
CA PHE A 269 -15.58 -28.52 -10.46
C PHE A 269 -14.52 -29.51 -9.96
N ILE A 270 -13.27 -29.06 -9.84
CA ILE A 270 -12.18 -29.90 -9.33
C ILE A 270 -12.23 -29.84 -7.80
N GLY A 271 -12.58 -30.96 -7.17
CA GLY A 271 -12.63 -31.10 -5.71
C GLY A 271 -11.24 -31.33 -5.11
N SER A 272 -10.39 -32.08 -5.80
CA SER A 272 -8.96 -32.21 -5.47
C SER A 272 -8.17 -32.64 -6.69
N LYS A 273 -6.89 -32.26 -6.74
CA LYS A 273 -5.93 -32.80 -7.70
C LYS A 273 -4.59 -33.03 -6.98
N HIS A 274 -3.90 -34.09 -7.35
CA HIS A 274 -2.57 -34.45 -6.85
C HIS A 274 -1.71 -34.83 -8.05
N GLY A 275 -0.42 -34.45 -8.02
CA GLY A 275 0.48 -34.60 -9.16
C GLY A 275 0.17 -33.58 -10.27
N GLU A 276 1.19 -33.03 -10.92
CA GLU A 276 1.03 -31.97 -11.93
C GLU A 276 0.43 -32.45 -13.27
N ILE A 277 -0.24 -33.61 -13.26
CA ILE A 277 -0.69 -34.35 -14.44
C ILE A 277 -1.96 -33.76 -15.04
N PHE A 278 -2.82 -33.17 -14.21
CA PHE A 278 -4.01 -32.43 -14.62
C PHE A 278 -3.87 -30.94 -14.29
N GLY A 279 -4.14 -30.07 -15.27
CA GLY A 279 -4.32 -28.63 -15.09
C GLY A 279 -5.65 -28.27 -14.42
N ASP A 280 -5.81 -27.01 -14.00
CA ASP A 280 -7.10 -26.52 -13.47
C ASP A 280 -8.18 -26.44 -14.56
N ASP A 281 -7.76 -26.33 -15.82
CA ASP A 281 -8.54 -26.30 -17.06
C ASP A 281 -8.58 -27.65 -17.79
N ALA A 282 -8.10 -28.71 -17.14
CA ALA A 282 -7.95 -30.02 -17.77
C ALA A 282 -9.26 -30.71 -18.13
N PHE A 283 -10.43 -30.22 -17.70
CA PHE A 283 -11.71 -30.85 -18.02
C PHE A 283 -12.63 -29.88 -18.74
N LYS A 284 -13.37 -30.39 -19.73
CA LYS A 284 -14.35 -29.60 -20.49
C LYS A 284 -15.64 -30.35 -20.65
N LEU A 285 -16.74 -29.62 -20.51
CA LEU A 285 -18.04 -30.05 -21.00
C LEU A 285 -18.33 -29.31 -22.28
N ILE A 286 -18.66 -30.05 -23.33
CA ILE A 286 -19.11 -29.46 -24.59
C ILE A 286 -20.45 -30.03 -25.02
N SER A 287 -21.26 -29.21 -25.69
CA SER A 287 -22.48 -29.64 -26.37
C SER A 287 -22.72 -28.79 -27.60
N VAL A 288 -23.33 -29.40 -28.61
CA VAL A 288 -23.68 -28.76 -29.89
C VAL A 288 -25.03 -28.04 -29.87
N GLY A 289 -25.86 -28.25 -28.83
CA GLY A 289 -27.25 -27.80 -28.85
C GLY A 289 -28.03 -28.14 -27.58
N TYR A 290 -29.18 -27.49 -27.40
CA TYR A 290 -30.19 -27.91 -26.41
C TYR A 290 -30.72 -29.32 -26.71
N GLY A 291 -30.86 -30.16 -25.69
CA GLY A 291 -31.34 -31.54 -25.83
C GLY A 291 -30.37 -32.47 -26.58
N GLN A 292 -29.16 -31.98 -26.87
CA GLN A 292 -28.11 -32.77 -27.52
C GLN A 292 -27.20 -33.40 -26.46
N PRO A 293 -26.55 -34.53 -26.77
CA PRO A 293 -25.64 -35.17 -25.83
C PRO A 293 -24.51 -34.25 -25.40
N ILE A 294 -24.22 -34.23 -24.10
CA ILE A 294 -23.15 -33.43 -23.51
C ILE A 294 -21.93 -34.32 -23.33
N GLU A 295 -20.77 -33.86 -23.77
CA GLU A 295 -19.54 -34.64 -23.75
C GLU A 295 -18.59 -34.11 -22.68
N LEU A 296 -18.06 -35.02 -21.86
CA LEU A 296 -16.98 -34.72 -20.93
C LEU A 296 -15.65 -35.08 -21.56
N TRP A 297 -14.75 -34.11 -21.64
CA TRP A 297 -13.41 -34.23 -22.17
C TRP A 297 -12.37 -33.98 -21.09
N VAL A 298 -11.22 -34.65 -21.21
CA VAL A 298 -10.05 -34.47 -20.34
C VAL A 298 -8.81 -34.15 -21.16
N GLN A 299 -7.98 -33.24 -20.67
CA GLN A 299 -6.66 -32.89 -21.20
C GLN A 299 -5.57 -33.44 -20.29
N LYS A 300 -4.50 -33.93 -20.90
CA LYS A 300 -3.26 -34.23 -20.19
C LYS A 300 -2.40 -32.95 -20.09
N LYS A 301 -1.99 -32.55 -18.88
CA LYS A 301 -1.01 -31.47 -18.69
C LYS A 301 0.43 -32.00 -18.78
N GLN A 302 0.65 -33.21 -18.26
CA GLN A 302 1.90 -33.95 -18.37
C GLN A 302 1.64 -35.33 -18.98
N PRO A 303 2.63 -35.97 -19.62
CA PRO A 303 2.46 -37.33 -20.14
C PRO A 303 2.21 -38.35 -19.00
N PHE A 304 1.41 -39.38 -19.30
CA PHE A 304 1.18 -40.55 -18.44
C PHE A 304 0.86 -41.78 -19.30
N VAL A 305 1.07 -42.98 -18.75
CA VAL A 305 0.99 -44.25 -19.48
C VAL A 305 -0.40 -44.88 -19.42
N SER A 306 -1.14 -44.69 -18.33
CA SER A 306 -2.53 -45.15 -18.21
C SER A 306 -3.42 -44.13 -17.52
N LEU A 307 -4.72 -44.19 -17.83
CA LEU A 307 -5.77 -43.46 -17.13
C LEU A 307 -6.89 -44.41 -16.75
N HIS A 308 -7.21 -44.42 -15.45
CA HIS A 308 -8.33 -45.14 -14.87
C HIS A 308 -9.30 -44.12 -14.27
N VAL A 309 -10.58 -44.25 -14.58
CA VAL A 309 -11.64 -43.39 -14.05
C VAL A 309 -12.60 -44.22 -13.25
N TYR A 310 -12.84 -43.80 -12.01
CA TYR A 310 -13.78 -44.40 -11.09
C TYR A 310 -14.96 -43.46 -10.88
N GLU A 311 -16.18 -43.97 -11.05
CA GLU A 311 -17.40 -43.29 -10.64
C GLU A 311 -17.59 -43.52 -9.14
N LEU A 312 -17.41 -42.45 -8.36
CA LEU A 312 -17.57 -42.48 -6.91
C LEU A 312 -19.04 -42.34 -6.51
N ALA A 313 -19.78 -41.50 -7.23
CA ALA A 313 -21.21 -41.29 -7.04
C ALA A 313 -21.85 -40.73 -8.32
N ALA A 314 -23.13 -41.06 -8.54
CA ALA A 314 -23.93 -40.51 -9.61
C ALA A 314 -25.38 -40.28 -9.13
N ALA A 315 -25.89 -39.07 -9.35
CA ALA A 315 -27.30 -38.73 -9.20
C ALA A 315 -27.84 -38.32 -10.57
N LEU A 316 -28.70 -39.16 -11.13
CA LEU A 316 -29.20 -39.04 -12.50
C LEU A 316 -30.73 -38.93 -12.48
N VAL A 317 -31.27 -37.88 -13.10
CA VAL A 317 -32.70 -37.64 -13.25
C VAL A 317 -32.99 -37.46 -14.73
N SER A 318 -33.65 -38.44 -15.35
CA SER A 318 -33.94 -38.45 -16.80
C SER A 318 -32.69 -38.34 -17.68
N THR A 319 -31.55 -38.82 -17.20
CA THR A 319 -30.26 -38.78 -17.91
C THR A 319 -29.61 -40.15 -17.99
N LYS A 320 -28.90 -40.44 -19.08
CA LYS A 320 -28.08 -41.64 -19.23
C LYS A 320 -26.63 -41.28 -19.54
N VAL A 321 -25.71 -41.77 -18.71
CA VAL A 321 -24.26 -41.60 -18.92
C VAL A 321 -23.68 -42.85 -19.58
N THR A 322 -22.92 -42.65 -20.65
CA THR A 322 -22.19 -43.70 -21.36
C THR A 322 -20.71 -43.36 -21.33
N TYR A 323 -19.90 -44.18 -20.67
CA TYR A 323 -18.45 -44.04 -20.62
C TYR A 323 -17.81 -44.68 -21.85
N ASN A 324 -16.72 -44.08 -22.33
CA ASN A 324 -15.95 -44.67 -23.41
C ASN A 324 -15.09 -45.82 -22.86
N GLU A 325 -15.15 -46.99 -23.51
CA GLU A 325 -14.36 -48.15 -23.11
C GLU A 325 -12.86 -47.97 -23.45
N THR A 326 -12.56 -47.17 -24.48
CA THR A 326 -11.21 -46.80 -24.91
C THR A 326 -11.13 -45.30 -25.21
N LEU A 327 -9.98 -44.69 -24.93
CA LEU A 327 -9.75 -43.26 -25.17
C LEU A 327 -8.99 -43.03 -26.48
N SER A 328 -9.58 -42.26 -27.39
CA SER A 328 -8.89 -41.69 -28.54
C SER A 328 -8.40 -40.28 -28.21
N TRP A 329 -7.07 -40.09 -28.21
CA TRP A 329 -6.45 -38.80 -27.90
C TRP A 329 -6.24 -37.96 -29.16
N GLN A 330 -6.61 -36.68 -29.10
CA GLN A 330 -6.44 -35.72 -30.21
C GLN A 330 -5.72 -34.44 -29.77
N ILE A 331 -4.95 -33.85 -30.68
CA ILE A 331 -4.23 -32.59 -30.41
C ILE A 331 -5.15 -31.36 -30.46
N SER A 332 -6.20 -31.41 -31.28
CA SER A 332 -7.15 -30.31 -31.39
C SER A 332 -8.00 -30.20 -30.14
N GLU A 333 -8.11 -28.97 -29.62
CA GLU A 333 -9.01 -28.69 -28.53
C GLU A 333 -10.47 -28.94 -28.95
N PRO A 334 -11.25 -29.71 -28.16
CA PRO A 334 -12.67 -29.94 -28.45
C PRO A 334 -13.44 -28.63 -28.26
N SER A 335 -14.22 -28.25 -29.27
CA SER A 335 -15.00 -27.02 -29.29
C SER A 335 -16.40 -27.29 -29.84
N ALA A 336 -17.39 -26.62 -29.27
CA ALA A 336 -18.79 -26.67 -29.69
C ALA A 336 -19.49 -25.33 -29.34
N ALA A 337 -20.77 -25.19 -29.68
CA ALA A 337 -21.56 -24.00 -29.35
C ALA A 337 -21.58 -23.71 -27.84
N TYR A 338 -21.59 -24.76 -27.02
CA TYR A 338 -21.56 -24.65 -25.55
C TYR A 338 -20.28 -25.26 -25.00
N ILE A 339 -19.53 -24.46 -24.23
CA ILE A 339 -18.28 -24.89 -23.59
C ILE A 339 -18.28 -24.43 -22.14
N LYS A 340 -18.04 -25.38 -21.22
CA LYS A 340 -17.72 -25.10 -19.81
C LYS A 340 -16.38 -25.75 -19.49
N GLN A 341 -15.41 -24.93 -19.10
CA GLN A 341 -14.09 -25.40 -18.68
C GLN A 341 -14.07 -25.61 -17.18
N SER A 342 -13.30 -26.57 -16.70
CA SER A 342 -13.02 -26.69 -15.28
C SER A 342 -12.29 -25.45 -14.79
N ALA A 343 -12.63 -25.04 -13.57
CA ALA A 343 -11.85 -24.09 -12.81
C ALA A 343 -11.46 -24.77 -11.48
N GLY A 344 -10.30 -24.43 -10.92
CA GLY A 344 -9.96 -24.79 -9.54
C GLY A 344 -11.01 -24.29 -8.55
N LEU A 345 -11.00 -24.80 -7.31
CA LEU A 345 -11.98 -24.47 -6.27
C LEU A 345 -12.30 -22.96 -6.22
N VAL A 346 -13.54 -22.61 -6.58
CA VAL A 346 -14.05 -21.23 -6.56
C VAL A 346 -14.83 -21.03 -5.27
N TYR A 347 -14.51 -19.99 -4.50
CA TYR A 347 -15.26 -19.59 -3.32
C TYR A 347 -16.05 -18.31 -3.59
N GLY A 348 -17.38 -18.44 -3.66
CA GLY A 348 -18.27 -17.32 -3.96
C GLY A 348 -18.20 -16.83 -5.42
N LYS A 349 -19.07 -15.88 -5.79
CA LYS A 349 -19.10 -15.30 -7.13
C LYS A 349 -17.75 -14.60 -7.42
N ASN A 350 -16.96 -15.17 -8.34
CA ASN A 350 -15.73 -14.62 -8.91
C ASN A 350 -14.45 -14.62 -8.05
N LYS A 351 -14.32 -15.46 -7.00
CA LYS A 351 -13.03 -15.60 -6.28
C LYS A 351 -12.48 -17.02 -6.40
N ARG A 352 -11.28 -17.16 -6.97
CA ARG A 352 -10.56 -18.44 -7.09
C ARG A 352 -9.73 -18.67 -5.83
N ILE A 353 -9.77 -19.88 -5.26
CA ILE A 353 -8.82 -20.31 -4.22
C ILE A 353 -7.59 -20.85 -4.94
N TYR A 354 -6.45 -20.22 -4.70
CA TYR A 354 -5.17 -20.65 -5.26
C TYR A 354 -4.40 -21.46 -4.21
N HIS A 355 -3.88 -22.63 -4.59
CA HIS A 355 -2.99 -23.41 -3.73
C HIS A 355 -1.58 -22.79 -3.69
N GLU A 356 -0.74 -23.15 -2.71
CA GLU A 356 0.53 -22.47 -2.47
C GLU A 356 1.53 -22.47 -3.65
N GLY A 357 1.53 -23.52 -4.48
CA GLY A 357 2.37 -23.60 -5.70
C GLY A 357 1.79 -22.92 -6.95
N GLN A 358 0.60 -22.33 -6.87
CA GLN A 358 -0.10 -21.63 -7.97
C GLN A 358 -0.73 -20.34 -7.43
N LYS A 359 -0.11 -19.70 -6.43
CA LYS A 359 -0.44 -18.31 -6.10
C LYS A 359 -0.27 -17.51 -7.40
N PRO A 360 -1.27 -16.73 -7.83
CA PRO A 360 -1.13 -15.90 -9.02
C PRO A 360 0.08 -15.00 -8.82
N SER A 361 0.91 -14.90 -9.84
CA SER A 361 2.06 -14.00 -9.76
C SER A 361 1.56 -12.56 -9.55
N PRO A 362 2.37 -11.64 -9.01
CA PRO A 362 1.98 -10.24 -8.91
C PRO A 362 1.45 -9.67 -10.24
N ALA A 363 1.96 -10.16 -11.38
CA ALA A 363 1.46 -9.79 -12.71
C ALA A 363 0.04 -10.30 -13.00
N ASP A 364 -0.32 -11.50 -12.52
CA ASP A 364 -1.63 -12.14 -12.77
C ASP A 364 -2.78 -11.49 -11.99
N ILE A 365 -2.48 -10.78 -10.90
CA ILE A 365 -3.45 -10.02 -10.10
C ILE A 365 -3.35 -8.50 -10.29
N GLY A 366 -2.52 -8.04 -11.22
CA GLY A 366 -2.27 -6.60 -11.43
C GLY A 366 -1.60 -5.91 -10.25
N ALA A 367 -0.97 -6.67 -9.35
CA ALA A 367 -0.21 -6.14 -8.24
C ALA A 367 1.17 -5.67 -8.73
N VAL A 368 1.46 -4.41 -8.49
CA VAL A 368 2.77 -3.84 -8.79
C VAL A 368 3.78 -4.47 -7.83
N LYS A 369 4.87 -5.02 -8.37
CA LYS A 369 5.92 -5.67 -7.56
C LYS A 369 6.40 -4.70 -6.47
N SER A 370 6.82 -5.19 -5.31
CA SER A 370 7.55 -4.38 -4.32
C SER A 370 8.75 -3.71 -4.99
N GLY A 371 8.81 -2.38 -4.96
CA GLY A 371 9.79 -1.57 -5.70
C GLY A 371 9.46 -1.30 -7.18
N GLY A 372 8.28 -1.68 -7.65
CA GLY A 372 7.77 -1.35 -8.98
C GLY A 372 7.11 0.03 -9.02
N THR A 373 7.35 0.78 -10.08
CA THR A 373 6.76 2.12 -10.29
C THR A 373 5.36 2.01 -10.89
N ILE A 374 4.38 2.72 -10.33
CA ILE A 374 3.06 2.91 -10.96
C ILE A 374 3.08 4.22 -11.74
N SER A 375 3.39 4.16 -13.03
CA SER A 375 3.36 5.34 -13.90
C SER A 375 1.94 5.59 -14.40
N VAL A 376 1.27 6.62 -13.88
CA VAL A 376 0.02 7.14 -14.43
C VAL A 376 0.34 8.28 -15.39
N SER A 377 0.46 8.00 -16.68
CA SER A 377 0.72 9.02 -17.70
C SER A 377 -0.58 9.61 -18.23
N GLY A 378 -0.95 10.79 -17.71
CA GLY A 378 -1.95 11.68 -18.31
C GLY A 378 -1.36 13.06 -18.49
N ASN A 379 -1.01 13.42 -19.72
CA ASN A 379 -0.57 14.71 -20.28
C ASN A 379 0.33 15.69 -19.46
N SER A 380 0.87 15.30 -18.31
CA SER A 380 1.85 16.07 -17.53
C SER A 380 2.60 15.06 -16.66
N SER A 381 3.88 14.84 -16.95
CA SER A 381 4.70 13.75 -16.42
C SER A 381 4.91 13.85 -14.90
N GLY A 382 4.04 13.20 -14.13
CA GLY A 382 4.33 12.83 -12.75
C GLY A 382 4.36 11.30 -12.59
N SER A 383 5.29 10.77 -11.81
CA SER A 383 5.33 9.36 -11.41
C SER A 383 4.91 9.19 -9.96
N ALA A 384 4.25 8.07 -9.64
CA ALA A 384 3.95 7.65 -8.29
C ALA A 384 4.62 6.29 -8.06
N SER A 385 5.43 6.14 -7.01
CA SER A 385 6.09 4.88 -6.67
C SER A 385 5.91 4.57 -5.20
N PHE A 386 5.73 3.30 -4.86
CA PHE A 386 5.80 2.85 -3.48
C PHE A 386 7.19 2.24 -3.24
N ASP A 387 7.83 2.57 -2.11
CA ASP A 387 9.09 1.92 -1.71
C ASP A 387 8.85 0.51 -1.16
N ALA A 388 9.93 -0.21 -0.80
CA ALA A 388 9.85 -1.59 -0.31
C ALA A 388 9.15 -1.70 1.04
N GLU A 389 9.07 -0.58 1.77
CA GLU A 389 8.40 -0.42 3.06
C GLU A 389 6.93 0.00 2.91
N GLY A 390 6.46 0.26 1.69
CA GLY A 390 5.08 0.62 1.36
C GLY A 390 4.77 2.12 1.47
N ASN A 391 5.79 2.98 1.61
CA ASN A 391 5.60 4.42 1.59
C ASN A 391 5.41 4.92 0.15
N LEU A 392 4.45 5.80 -0.04
CA LEU A 392 4.16 6.41 -1.33
C LEU A 392 5.05 7.63 -1.56
N SER A 393 5.84 7.60 -2.65
CA SER A 393 6.56 8.74 -3.19
C SER A 393 5.91 9.20 -4.49
N LEU A 394 5.51 10.46 -4.53
CA LEU A 394 4.89 11.11 -5.70
C LEU A 394 5.88 12.12 -6.29
N SER A 395 6.40 11.86 -7.48
CA SER A 395 7.26 12.79 -8.22
C SER A 395 6.45 13.48 -9.30
N LEU A 396 5.96 14.68 -9.02
CA LEU A 396 5.22 15.50 -9.98
C LEU A 396 6.21 16.41 -10.73
N THR A 397 6.66 16.02 -11.92
CA THR A 397 7.44 16.92 -12.77
C THR A 397 6.48 17.87 -13.49
N ASN A 398 6.22 19.02 -12.86
CA ASN A 398 5.56 20.12 -13.57
C ASN A 398 6.56 20.71 -14.58
N SER A 399 6.51 20.23 -15.82
CA SER A 399 7.42 20.63 -16.90
C SER A 399 7.18 22.06 -17.42
N TYR A 400 6.45 22.91 -16.69
CA TYR A 400 6.29 24.35 -16.94
C TYR A 400 6.72 25.24 -15.75
N ALA A 401 7.57 24.76 -14.84
CA ALA A 401 8.11 25.59 -13.77
C ALA A 401 9.39 26.32 -14.20
N ASN A 402 9.24 27.34 -15.07
CA ASN A 402 10.29 28.34 -15.29
C ASN A 402 9.83 29.77 -15.01
N THR A 403 8.74 29.95 -14.25
CA THR A 403 8.41 31.24 -13.64
C THR A 403 7.45 31.06 -12.47
N ALA A 404 7.82 31.59 -11.31
CA ALA A 404 7.03 31.79 -10.10
C ALA A 404 6.68 30.54 -9.27
N GLY A 405 7.08 30.61 -8.00
CA GLY A 405 6.89 29.56 -7.02
C GLY A 405 5.42 29.30 -6.70
N SER A 406 5.04 28.03 -6.78
CA SER A 406 3.91 27.47 -6.04
C SER A 406 3.92 25.96 -6.25
N ALA A 407 4.38 25.22 -5.25
CA ALA A 407 4.06 23.80 -5.08
C ALA A 407 4.24 23.42 -3.60
N ASN A 408 3.37 24.00 -2.78
CA ASN A 408 3.07 23.50 -1.44
C ASN A 408 2.47 22.09 -1.57
N ASN A 409 3.19 21.08 -1.09
CA ASN A 409 2.71 19.98 -0.23
C ASN A 409 3.68 18.80 -0.24
N ALA A 410 4.80 18.96 0.46
CA ALA A 410 5.48 17.84 1.11
C ALA A 410 4.99 17.80 2.56
N ILE A 411 3.98 16.96 2.82
CA ILE A 411 3.56 16.65 4.18
C ILE A 411 4.67 15.79 4.79
N SER A 412 5.40 16.37 5.75
CA SER A 412 6.52 15.79 6.51
C SER A 412 7.91 15.86 5.87
N ALA A 413 8.43 17.08 5.72
CA ALA A 413 9.83 17.35 6.05
C ALA A 413 9.81 18.23 7.32
N GLY A 414 10.51 17.80 8.37
CA GLY A 414 10.53 18.46 9.68
C GLY A 414 10.90 19.94 9.57
N ASN A 415 10.26 20.78 10.42
CA ASN A 415 10.40 22.23 10.53
C ASN A 415 10.95 22.95 9.29
N ALA A 416 10.06 23.67 8.61
CA ALA A 416 10.38 24.69 7.60
C ALA A 416 11.18 25.90 8.17
N ASP A 417 11.94 25.70 9.25
CA ASP A 417 12.84 26.72 9.73
C ASP A 417 13.91 26.98 8.68
N THR A 418 14.48 26.00 7.96
CA THR A 418 15.54 26.34 6.99
C THR A 418 15.03 26.50 5.56
N LEU A 419 14.92 27.74 5.08
CA LEU A 419 14.83 28.07 3.65
C LEU A 419 16.26 28.34 3.14
N ASP A 420 16.75 27.53 2.19
CA ASP A 420 18.11 27.67 1.63
C ASP A 420 19.23 27.68 2.70
N GLY A 421 19.07 26.87 3.75
CA GLY A 421 20.04 26.78 4.86
C GLY A 421 19.99 27.93 5.88
N LEU A 422 19.03 28.87 5.77
CA LEU A 422 18.79 29.94 6.75
C LEU A 422 17.53 29.66 7.58
N HIS A 423 17.65 29.71 8.91
CA HIS A 423 16.55 29.50 9.85
C HIS A 423 15.44 30.57 9.73
N GLY A 424 14.18 30.19 9.91
CA GLY A 424 12.99 30.98 9.59
C GLY A 424 12.86 32.19 10.48
N TRP A 425 13.48 32.15 11.66
CA TRP A 425 13.56 33.27 12.60
C TRP A 425 14.50 34.38 12.12
N GLN A 426 15.27 34.15 11.06
CA GLN A 426 16.07 35.18 10.38
C GLN A 426 15.25 35.98 9.36
N PHE A 427 14.04 35.53 9.02
CA PHE A 427 13.13 36.24 8.15
C PHE A 427 12.06 36.96 8.97
N ILE A 428 11.97 38.28 8.82
CA ILE A 428 10.83 39.05 9.32
C ILE A 428 9.61 38.61 8.52
N ARG A 429 8.60 38.05 9.19
CA ARG A 429 7.39 37.59 8.52
C ARG A 429 6.59 38.76 7.95
N SER A 430 5.95 38.54 6.80
CA SER A 430 5.20 39.57 6.08
C SER A 430 3.70 39.60 6.42
N ASP A 431 3.21 38.59 7.14
CA ASP A 431 1.79 38.33 7.40
C ASP A 431 1.34 38.72 8.82
N VAL A 432 2.26 38.99 9.75
CA VAL A 432 1.95 39.36 11.14
C VAL A 432 2.96 40.35 11.69
N ASP A 433 2.56 41.10 12.72
CA ASP A 433 3.48 41.92 13.52
C ASP A 433 4.52 41.00 14.16
N ASP A 434 5.79 41.21 13.81
CA ASP A 434 6.90 40.37 14.26
C ASP A 434 7.81 41.11 15.27
N ALA A 435 8.28 40.39 16.28
CA ALA A 435 9.18 40.89 17.30
C ALA A 435 10.54 40.21 17.16
N VAL A 436 11.50 40.90 16.54
CA VAL A 436 12.87 40.41 16.42
C VAL A 436 13.59 40.62 17.75
N ASN A 437 13.72 39.56 18.54
CA ASN A 437 14.33 39.60 19.89
C ASN A 437 15.86 39.72 19.88
N THR A 438 16.50 39.70 18.70
CA THR A 438 17.95 39.82 18.50
C THR A 438 18.27 40.69 17.27
N HIS A 439 19.54 40.76 16.86
CA HIS A 439 19.95 41.59 15.73
C HIS A 439 19.70 40.88 14.39
N THR A 440 19.25 41.64 13.39
CA THR A 440 19.30 41.23 11.98
C THR A 440 20.55 41.82 11.33
N TRP A 441 21.40 40.98 10.74
CA TRP A 441 22.62 41.40 10.06
C TRP A 441 22.47 41.34 8.54
N TRP A 442 22.71 42.47 7.86
CA TRP A 442 22.87 42.53 6.41
C TRP A 442 24.35 42.67 6.07
N GLN A 443 24.87 41.75 5.25
CA GLN A 443 26.27 41.76 4.81
C GLN A 443 26.56 42.97 3.91
N ASP A 444 27.84 43.32 3.78
CA ASP A 444 28.27 44.37 2.85
C ASP A 444 27.81 44.07 1.41
N GLY A 445 27.41 45.12 0.70
CA GLY A 445 26.85 45.05 -0.65
C GLY A 445 25.42 44.50 -0.71
N LYS A 446 24.81 44.16 0.43
CA LYS A 446 23.38 43.79 0.51
C LYS A 446 22.55 44.98 0.96
N GLU A 447 21.40 45.14 0.34
CA GLU A 447 20.50 46.26 0.59
C GLU A 447 19.14 45.80 1.08
N THR A 448 18.57 46.54 2.02
CA THR A 448 17.15 46.51 2.36
C THR A 448 16.41 47.42 1.41
N ARG A 449 15.26 46.97 0.90
CA ARG A 449 14.47 47.66 -0.13
C ARG A 449 13.05 47.86 0.38
N TRP A 450 12.52 49.08 0.26
CA TRP A 450 11.14 49.42 0.61
C TRP A 450 10.46 50.13 -0.55
N GLY A 451 9.17 49.84 -0.73
CA GLY A 451 8.39 50.30 -1.87
C GLY A 451 8.50 49.34 -3.07
N ASN A 452 7.47 49.36 -3.92
CA ASN A 452 7.53 48.67 -5.21
C ASN A 452 8.69 49.27 -6.01
N ASP A 453 9.42 48.44 -6.77
CA ASP A 453 10.63 48.87 -7.50
C ASP A 453 11.81 49.37 -6.63
N ALA A 454 11.73 49.18 -5.30
CA ALA A 454 12.75 49.57 -4.34
C ALA A 454 13.03 51.08 -4.32
N ASP A 455 11.94 51.84 -4.18
CA ASP A 455 11.91 53.31 -4.06
C ASP A 455 12.87 53.84 -2.98
N MET A 456 12.95 53.18 -1.82
CA MET A 456 13.92 53.48 -0.77
C MET A 456 14.83 52.28 -0.53
N ARG A 457 16.14 52.54 -0.37
CA ARG A 457 17.14 51.50 -0.10
C ARG A 457 18.09 51.90 1.02
N MET A 458 18.49 50.93 1.85
CA MET A 458 19.58 51.11 2.82
C MET A 458 20.59 49.98 2.68
N MET A 459 21.89 50.33 2.67
CA MET A 459 22.97 49.35 2.57
C MET A 459 24.28 49.87 3.19
N HIS A 460 25.22 48.95 3.41
CA HIS A 460 26.63 49.26 3.65
C HIS A 460 27.46 48.56 2.58
N ASN A 461 28.53 49.19 2.07
CA ASN A 461 29.39 48.62 1.00
C ASN A 461 30.79 48.22 1.48
N GLY A 462 30.99 48.10 2.78
CA GLY A 462 32.29 47.90 3.44
C GLY A 462 33.06 49.17 3.78
N SER A 463 32.74 50.31 3.15
CA SER A 463 33.39 51.60 3.41
C SER A 463 32.41 52.69 3.86
N HIS A 464 31.20 52.69 3.29
CA HIS A 464 30.19 53.71 3.50
C HIS A 464 28.81 53.07 3.67
N GLY A 465 28.00 53.68 4.53
CA GLY A 465 26.57 53.42 4.64
C GLY A 465 25.78 54.36 3.74
N TYR A 466 24.72 53.85 3.12
CA TYR A 466 23.86 54.60 2.21
C TYR A 466 22.41 54.46 2.62
N LEU A 467 21.70 55.59 2.56
CA LEU A 467 20.25 55.69 2.56
C LEU A 467 19.86 56.40 1.26
N SER A 468 19.31 55.65 0.32
CA SER A 468 19.04 56.10 -1.04
C SER A 468 17.53 56.24 -1.27
N LEU A 469 17.11 57.39 -1.79
CA LEU A 469 15.74 57.69 -2.16
C LEU A 469 15.66 57.85 -3.69
N HIS A 470 15.11 56.85 -4.38
CA HIS A 470 14.92 56.87 -5.83
C HIS A 470 13.61 57.54 -6.22
N THR A 471 12.56 57.34 -5.41
CA THR A 471 11.23 57.91 -5.62
C THR A 471 10.68 58.49 -4.31
N GLY A 472 10.15 59.71 -4.37
CA GLY A 472 9.50 60.36 -3.22
C GLY A 472 10.47 60.94 -2.18
N ASN A 473 9.92 61.59 -1.15
CA ASN A 473 10.68 62.21 -0.07
C ASN A 473 10.67 61.34 1.19
N LEU A 474 11.71 61.48 2.03
CA LEU A 474 11.75 60.82 3.34
C LEU A 474 11.20 61.75 4.42
N TYR A 475 10.13 61.31 5.08
CA TYR A 475 9.49 62.01 6.20
C TYR A 475 9.80 61.31 7.52
N ILE A 476 10.48 62.00 8.45
CA ILE A 476 10.59 61.57 9.84
C ILE A 476 9.47 62.27 10.62
N ARG A 477 8.57 61.50 11.22
CA ARG A 477 7.27 61.98 11.73
C ARG A 477 6.94 61.43 13.11
N SER A 478 6.14 62.19 13.85
CA SER A 478 5.47 61.75 15.09
C SER A 478 3.96 61.75 14.82
N GLY A 479 3.36 60.56 14.77
CA GLY A 479 2.01 60.38 14.21
C GLY A 479 1.94 60.84 12.76
N THR A 480 1.04 61.78 12.47
CA THR A 480 0.89 62.40 11.13
C THR A 480 1.73 63.68 10.96
N THR A 481 2.43 64.14 12.00
CA THR A 481 3.18 65.41 11.97
C THR A 481 4.63 65.18 11.52
N THR A 482 5.04 65.80 10.43
CA THR A 482 6.44 65.82 9.97
C THR A 482 7.32 66.58 10.96
N LYS A 483 8.48 66.02 11.31
CA LYS A 483 9.50 66.66 12.16
C LYS A 483 10.74 67.00 11.34
N TYR A 484 11.16 66.05 10.50
CA TYR A 484 12.24 66.24 9.54
C TYR A 484 11.82 65.73 8.17
N LEU A 485 12.27 66.42 7.12
CA LEU A 485 11.99 66.09 5.73
C LEU A 485 13.28 66.18 4.91
N PHE A 486 13.58 65.12 4.19
CA PHE A 486 14.61 65.10 3.15
C PHE A 486 13.92 65.14 1.78
N ASP A 487 14.02 66.29 1.11
CA ASP A 487 13.38 66.53 -0.19
C ASP A 487 14.32 66.14 -1.33
N VAL A 488 13.98 65.07 -2.04
CA VAL A 488 14.76 64.57 -3.18
C VAL A 488 14.78 65.56 -4.33
N SER A 489 13.67 66.27 -4.56
CA SER A 489 13.56 67.19 -5.70
C SER A 489 14.44 68.43 -5.58
N SER A 490 14.86 68.78 -4.36
CA SER A 490 15.67 69.99 -4.17
C SER A 490 16.89 69.84 -3.29
N GLY A 491 17.14 68.64 -2.76
CA GLY A 491 18.25 68.39 -1.86
C GLY A 491 18.11 69.13 -0.52
N ASN A 492 16.92 69.65 -0.22
CA ASN A 492 16.69 70.43 0.99
C ASN A 492 16.45 69.50 2.18
N PHE A 493 17.15 69.77 3.28
CA PHE A 493 16.77 69.30 4.61
C PHE A 493 15.85 70.34 5.25
N HIS A 494 14.67 69.90 5.69
CA HIS A 494 13.72 70.74 6.39
C HIS A 494 13.43 70.18 7.78
N ALA A 495 13.47 71.05 8.78
CA ALA A 495 13.08 70.76 10.15
C ALA A 495 12.05 71.81 10.60
N ASP A 496 10.92 71.36 11.17
CA ASP A 496 9.90 72.28 11.70
C ASP A 496 10.35 72.93 13.02
N GLY A 497 11.24 72.27 13.76
CA GLY A 497 11.80 72.75 15.02
C GLY A 497 13.18 73.39 14.87
N HIS A 498 13.82 73.63 16.01
CA HIS A 498 15.21 74.08 16.06
C HIS A 498 16.17 72.97 15.63
N VAL A 499 17.15 73.33 14.81
CA VAL A 499 18.31 72.48 14.49
C VAL A 499 19.50 73.03 15.28
N TYR A 500 20.01 72.24 16.23
CA TYR A 500 21.22 72.59 16.96
C TYR A 500 22.44 72.15 16.15
N TRP A 501 23.14 73.11 15.58
CA TRP A 501 24.32 72.88 14.73
C TRP A 501 25.49 73.71 15.28
N GLN A 502 26.61 73.06 15.63
CA GLN A 502 27.76 73.72 16.25
C GLN A 502 28.68 74.48 15.26
N SER A 503 28.80 74.01 14.01
CA SER A 503 29.65 74.59 12.97
C SER A 503 28.95 74.66 11.60
N SER A 504 28.19 75.71 11.32
CA SER A 504 27.70 75.99 9.96
C SER A 504 28.68 76.90 9.21
N SER A 505 29.21 76.45 8.08
CA SER A 505 29.96 77.30 7.14
C SER A 505 29.13 77.57 5.89
N VAL A 506 29.14 78.79 5.39
CA VAL A 506 28.44 79.18 4.16
C VAL A 506 29.49 79.39 3.07
N GLY A 507 29.44 78.59 2.00
CA GLY A 507 30.35 78.73 0.87
C GLY A 507 30.28 80.14 0.26
N SER A 508 31.39 80.88 0.28
CA SER A 508 31.42 82.28 -0.17
C SER A 508 32.30 82.54 -1.39
N ASP A 509 32.95 81.50 -1.93
CA ASP A 509 33.94 81.59 -3.00
C ASP A 509 33.37 82.16 -4.32
N PRO A 510 34.12 83.00 -5.07
CA PRO A 510 33.71 83.47 -6.40
C PRO A 510 33.33 82.37 -7.39
N ILE A 511 33.90 81.16 -7.31
CA ILE A 511 33.54 80.03 -8.21
C ILE A 511 32.08 79.61 -8.04
N LEU A 512 31.49 79.86 -6.87
CA LEU A 512 30.10 79.51 -6.56
C LEU A 512 29.11 80.62 -6.92
N LYS A 513 29.56 81.77 -7.45
CA LYS A 513 28.76 82.99 -7.58
C LYS A 513 28.89 83.62 -8.96
N THR A 514 27.78 84.13 -9.48
CA THR A 514 27.74 84.86 -10.76
C THR A 514 27.02 86.20 -10.58
N ASN A 515 27.12 87.09 -11.57
CA ASN A 515 26.41 88.38 -11.59
C ASN A 515 26.64 89.24 -10.33
N ILE A 516 27.88 89.29 -9.85
CA ILE A 516 28.28 90.00 -8.63
C ILE A 516 28.19 91.51 -8.87
N ARG A 517 27.38 92.21 -8.06
CA ARG A 517 27.17 93.67 -8.15
C ARG A 517 27.17 94.28 -6.76
N LYS A 518 27.64 95.52 -6.66
CA LYS A 518 27.62 96.29 -5.40
C LYS A 518 26.20 96.73 -5.04
N ILE A 519 25.87 96.74 -3.75
CA ILE A 519 24.58 97.24 -3.25
C ILE A 519 24.55 98.76 -3.38
N ASN A 520 23.61 99.29 -4.15
CA ASN A 520 23.47 100.72 -4.39
C ASN A 520 22.52 101.39 -3.37
N LYS A 521 22.77 102.67 -3.10
CA LYS A 521 21.98 103.50 -2.17
C LYS A 521 21.74 102.81 -0.81
N PRO A 522 22.80 102.34 -0.12
CA PRO A 522 22.67 101.45 1.04
C PRO A 522 21.85 102.08 2.17
N ILE A 523 22.08 103.36 2.50
CA ILE A 523 21.30 104.05 3.56
C ILE A 523 19.81 104.17 3.20
N SER A 524 19.48 104.46 1.94
CA SER A 524 18.07 104.54 1.51
C SER A 524 17.37 103.18 1.60
N ARG A 525 18.10 102.09 1.34
CA ARG A 525 17.58 100.73 1.52
C ARG A 525 17.44 100.37 2.99
N LEU A 526 18.41 100.72 3.84
CA LEU A 526 18.35 100.49 5.28
C LEU A 526 17.14 101.16 5.92
N LYS A 527 16.83 102.42 5.55
CA LYS A 527 15.65 103.14 6.06
C LYS A 527 14.30 102.48 5.78
N LYS A 528 14.26 101.48 4.89
CA LYS A 528 13.04 100.70 4.60
C LYS A 528 12.89 99.48 5.52
N LEU A 529 13.92 99.16 6.31
CA LEU A 529 13.93 98.05 7.25
C LEU A 529 13.52 98.55 8.63
N ASN A 530 12.59 97.84 9.26
CA ASN A 530 12.20 98.08 10.65
C ASN A 530 12.54 96.86 11.50
N GLY A 531 13.28 97.09 12.58
CA GLY A 531 13.48 96.08 13.62
C GLY A 531 12.17 95.88 14.39
N VAL A 532 11.74 94.63 14.55
CA VAL A 532 10.48 94.28 15.21
C VAL A 532 10.71 93.18 16.24
N LEU A 533 9.94 93.23 17.32
CA LEU A 533 9.77 92.12 18.26
C LEU A 533 8.47 91.39 17.92
N PHE A 534 8.46 90.07 18.07
CA PHE A 534 7.32 89.24 17.75
C PHE A 534 7.32 87.94 18.55
N ASP A 535 6.13 87.38 18.76
CA ASP A 535 5.97 86.05 19.35
C ASP A 535 5.71 84.99 18.27
N TRP A 536 6.33 83.84 18.41
CA TRP A 536 6.13 82.71 17.52
C TRP A 536 4.74 82.10 17.71
N LYS A 537 3.96 81.95 16.63
CA LYS A 537 2.57 81.46 16.71
C LYS A 537 2.42 80.02 17.19
N ASP A 538 3.45 79.20 17.06
CA ASP A 538 3.44 77.78 17.48
C ASP A 538 3.91 77.59 18.92
N THR A 539 4.87 78.38 19.38
CA THR A 539 5.49 78.22 20.71
C THR A 539 5.09 79.31 21.71
N GLY A 540 4.53 80.43 21.25
CA GLY A 540 4.30 81.63 22.07
C GLY A 540 5.58 82.33 22.53
N ARG A 541 6.76 81.87 22.08
CA ARG A 541 8.04 82.41 22.52
C ARG A 541 8.32 83.74 21.84
N GLY A 542 8.72 84.75 22.62
CA GLY A 542 9.18 86.04 22.10
C GLY A 542 10.54 85.96 21.40
N SER A 543 10.67 86.71 20.31
CA SER A 543 11.85 86.83 19.47
C SER A 543 11.93 88.22 18.83
N GLY A 544 13.08 88.57 18.25
CA GLY A 544 13.29 89.83 17.53
C GLY A 544 13.92 89.61 16.16
N GLY A 545 13.67 90.53 15.22
CA GLY A 545 14.22 90.44 13.87
C GLY A 545 13.66 91.46 12.89
N LEU A 546 13.55 91.07 11.62
CA LEU A 546 13.03 91.87 10.53
C LEU A 546 11.82 91.18 9.89
N MET A 547 10.87 91.95 9.35
CA MET A 547 9.70 91.37 8.68
C MET A 547 9.94 91.24 7.17
N SER A 548 9.52 90.12 6.58
CA SER A 548 9.77 89.84 5.15
C SER A 548 9.24 90.90 4.15
N PRO A 549 8.11 91.61 4.38
CA PRO A 549 7.67 92.67 3.47
C PRO A 549 8.64 93.86 3.43
N ASP A 550 9.27 94.20 4.56
CA ASP A 550 10.22 95.31 4.64
C ASP A 550 11.54 94.93 3.98
N ILE A 551 12.01 93.70 4.22
CA ILE A 551 13.15 93.14 3.49
C ILE A 551 12.87 93.12 1.99
N ARG A 552 11.66 92.74 1.55
CA ARG A 552 11.29 92.74 0.12
C ARG A 552 11.34 94.14 -0.49
N LYS A 553 10.98 95.19 0.26
CA LYS A 553 11.10 96.60 -0.21
C LYS A 553 12.55 97.07 -0.28
N ALA A 554 13.41 96.61 0.64
CA ALA A 554 14.82 97.00 0.72
C ALA A 554 15.72 96.21 -0.24
N LEU A 555 15.54 94.90 -0.31
CA LEU A 555 16.31 93.89 -1.03
C LEU A 555 15.36 92.87 -1.69
N PRO A 556 14.75 93.20 -2.84
CA PRO A 556 13.63 92.41 -3.38
C PRO A 556 13.96 90.95 -3.73
N ARG A 557 15.18 90.67 -4.21
CA ARG A 557 15.59 89.34 -4.67
C ARG A 557 15.97 88.38 -3.54
N THR A 558 16.04 88.87 -2.30
CA THR A 558 16.45 88.06 -1.14
C THR A 558 15.25 87.50 -0.38
N VAL A 559 14.03 87.77 -0.85
CA VAL A 559 12.78 87.25 -0.27
C VAL A 559 12.03 86.40 -1.30
N TYR A 560 11.83 85.13 -0.98
CA TYR A 560 11.21 84.13 -1.85
C TYR A 560 10.02 83.47 -1.15
N LYS A 561 9.17 82.79 -1.92
CA LYS A 561 8.02 82.05 -1.38
C LYS A 561 8.47 80.69 -0.87
N SER A 562 8.10 80.35 0.37
CA SER A 562 8.36 79.03 0.96
C SER A 562 7.81 77.93 0.06
N LYS A 563 8.55 76.82 -0.07
CA LYS A 563 8.02 75.60 -0.71
C LYS A 563 6.93 74.94 0.13
N LEU A 564 6.92 75.21 1.43
CA LEU A 564 5.97 74.65 2.38
C LEU A 564 4.78 75.58 2.59
N LYS A 565 3.67 74.97 3.02
CA LYS A 565 2.41 75.67 3.33
C LYS A 565 2.16 75.58 4.84
N LYS A 566 1.78 76.70 5.46
CA LYS A 566 1.28 76.74 6.84
C LYS A 566 -0.18 77.20 6.76
N GLY A 567 -1.12 76.38 7.27
CA GLY A 567 -2.56 76.63 7.12
C GLY A 567 -3.02 76.72 5.66
N GLY A 568 -2.49 75.86 4.78
CA GLY A 568 -2.84 75.82 3.35
C GLY A 568 -2.24 76.93 2.47
N LYS A 569 -1.56 77.94 3.04
CA LYS A 569 -0.97 79.07 2.31
C LYS A 569 0.57 79.04 2.36
N ARG A 570 1.21 79.42 1.25
CA ARG A 570 2.67 79.62 1.18
C ARG A 570 3.02 80.96 1.84
N TYR A 571 4.02 80.98 2.69
CA TYR A 571 4.53 82.18 3.37
C TYR A 571 5.86 82.65 2.76
N ASP A 572 6.29 83.87 3.08
CA ASP A 572 7.56 84.44 2.61
C ASP A 572 8.73 83.99 3.50
N GLN A 573 9.86 83.66 2.88
CA GLN A 573 11.15 83.42 3.53
C GLN A 573 12.16 84.47 3.06
N ALA A 574 13.00 84.95 3.96
CA ALA A 574 13.99 85.98 3.68
C ALA A 574 15.39 85.49 4.04
N ASP A 575 16.37 85.77 3.17
CA ASP A 575 17.79 85.57 3.46
C ASP A 575 18.33 86.72 4.33
N TYR A 576 18.54 86.42 5.60
CA TYR A 576 19.09 87.37 6.58
C TYR A 576 20.57 87.67 6.35
N ASN A 577 21.33 86.77 5.71
CA ASN A 577 22.75 87.03 5.43
C ASN A 577 22.91 88.17 4.42
N ALA A 578 21.95 88.34 3.52
CA ALA A 578 21.95 89.46 2.59
C ALA A 578 21.84 90.83 3.30
N VAL A 579 21.23 90.88 4.49
CA VAL A 579 21.17 92.10 5.30
C VAL A 579 22.54 92.48 5.84
N ILE A 580 23.39 91.50 6.18
CA ILE A 580 24.77 91.74 6.61
C ILE A 580 25.55 92.45 5.50
N GLY A 581 25.41 92.00 4.25
CA GLY A 581 26.01 92.68 3.10
C GLY A 581 25.55 94.14 2.93
N LEU A 582 24.26 94.41 3.18
CA LEU A 582 23.73 95.77 3.19
C LEU A 582 24.34 96.61 4.33
N LEU A 583 24.42 96.06 5.54
CA LEU A 583 25.01 96.74 6.70
C LEU A 583 26.48 97.10 6.45
N VAL A 584 27.26 96.20 5.84
CA VAL A 584 28.65 96.48 5.45
C VAL A 584 28.73 97.69 4.51
N GLU A 585 27.87 97.75 3.48
CA GLU A 585 27.86 98.88 2.56
C GLU A 585 27.28 100.16 3.17
N VAL A 586 26.38 100.06 4.16
CA VAL A 586 25.94 101.22 4.95
C VAL A 586 27.11 101.77 5.77
N CYS A 587 27.86 100.93 6.48
CA CYS A 587 29.01 101.38 7.27
C CYS A 587 30.06 102.07 6.39
N LYS A 588 30.33 101.53 5.19
CA LYS A 588 31.22 102.17 4.20
C LYS A 588 30.67 103.52 3.70
N ASP A 589 29.37 103.63 3.45
CA ASP A 589 28.73 104.89 3.03
C ASP A 589 28.77 105.94 4.16
N LEU A 590 28.54 105.52 5.41
CA LEU A 590 28.64 106.39 6.58
C LEU A 590 30.07 106.88 6.82
N ASP A 591 31.08 106.00 6.76
CA ASP A 591 32.49 106.38 6.85
C ASP A 591 32.88 107.39 5.75
N SER A 592 32.41 107.16 4.51
CA SER A 592 32.65 108.07 3.40
C SER A 592 32.03 109.46 3.66
N ARG A 593 30.82 109.53 4.20
CA ARG A 593 30.15 110.79 4.57
C ARG A 593 30.83 111.48 5.75
N LEU A 594 31.28 110.74 6.75
CA LEU A 594 32.03 111.28 7.89
C LEU A 594 33.35 111.90 7.43
N LYS A 595 34.10 111.21 6.55
CA LYS A 595 35.31 111.77 5.93
C LYS A 595 35.02 113.06 5.17
N GLN A 596 33.94 113.10 4.39
CA GLN A 596 33.52 114.31 3.69
C GLN A 596 33.15 115.44 4.66
N GLN A 597 32.44 115.16 5.75
CA GLN A 597 32.12 116.12 6.80
C GLN A 597 33.39 116.65 7.49
N THR A 598 34.34 115.79 7.83
CA THR A 598 35.62 116.19 8.44
C THR A 598 36.40 117.12 7.52
N ILE A 599 36.47 116.83 6.22
CA ILE A 599 37.10 117.72 5.24
C ILE A 599 36.37 119.07 5.19
N ALA A 600 35.03 119.07 5.19
CA ALA A 600 34.24 120.30 5.21
C ALA A 600 34.48 121.12 6.49
N PHE A 601 34.56 120.47 7.66
CA PHE A 601 34.90 121.13 8.93
C PHE A 601 36.30 121.74 8.90
N GLN A 602 37.31 121.02 8.39
CA GLN A 602 38.67 121.56 8.25
C GLN A 602 38.71 122.78 7.31
N GLN A 603 37.93 122.76 6.23
CA GLN A 603 37.80 123.91 5.33
C GLN A 603 37.13 125.10 6.02
N GLN A 604 36.05 124.86 6.77
CA GLN A 604 35.39 125.89 7.57
C GLN A 604 36.32 126.47 8.64
N GLU A 605 37.09 125.65 9.35
CA GLU A 605 38.06 126.09 10.35
C GLU A 605 39.12 127.01 9.73
N LYS A 606 39.64 126.67 8.54
CA LYS A 606 40.57 127.54 7.77
C LYS A 606 39.93 128.90 7.45
N VAL A 607 38.66 128.92 7.02
CA VAL A 607 37.93 130.15 6.71
C VAL A 607 37.71 130.99 7.98
N VAL A 608 37.28 130.38 9.09
CA VAL A 608 37.08 131.06 10.38
C VAL A 608 38.38 131.66 10.89
N LYS A 609 39.49 130.92 10.87
CA LYS A 609 40.82 131.47 11.24
C LYS A 609 41.21 132.66 10.37
N LYS A 610 40.91 132.62 9.06
CA LYS A 610 41.16 133.74 8.14
C LYS A 610 40.29 134.96 8.47
N LEU A 611 39.02 134.76 8.81
CA LEU A 611 38.11 135.83 9.24
C LEU A 611 38.51 136.43 10.59
N GLN A 612 38.84 135.60 11.58
CA GLN A 612 39.33 136.06 12.89
C GLN A 612 40.59 136.94 12.75
N ARG A 613 41.55 136.53 11.92
CA ARG A 613 42.73 137.35 11.60
C ARG A 613 42.35 138.71 11.00
N ARG A 614 41.35 138.75 10.11
CA ARG A 614 40.84 140.00 9.50
C ARG A 614 40.10 140.90 10.49
N VAL A 615 39.36 140.34 11.44
CA VAL A 615 38.69 141.11 12.50
C VAL A 615 39.72 141.70 13.45
N VAL A 616 40.71 140.91 13.89
CA VAL A 616 41.80 141.39 14.75
C VAL A 616 42.62 142.48 14.05
N SER A 617 42.89 142.36 12.74
CA SER A 617 43.59 143.43 12.01
C SER A 617 42.74 144.70 11.89
N LYS A 618 41.42 144.58 11.75
CA LYS A 618 40.50 145.73 11.70
C LYS A 618 40.28 146.40 13.06
N ALA A 619 40.40 145.68 14.17
CA ALA A 619 40.25 146.25 15.53
C ALA A 619 41.53 146.94 16.05
N LYS A 620 42.67 146.75 15.36
CA LYS A 620 43.94 147.43 15.64
C LYS A 620 44.14 148.72 14.83
N HIS A 621 43.19 149.04 13.96
CA HIS A 621 43.05 150.32 13.27
C HIS A 621 41.77 150.97 13.80
#